data_AF-A0A2V9RR29-F1
#
_entry.id   AF-A0A2V9RR29-F1
#
_cell.length_a   1.000
_cell.length_b   1.000
_cell.length_c   1.000
_cell.angle_alpha   90.00
_cell.angle_beta   90.00
_cell.angle_gamma   90.00
#
_symmetry.space_group_name_H-M   'P 1'
#
loop_
_entity.id
_entity.type
_entity.pdbx_description
1 polymer ?
#
loop_
_entity_poly.entity_id
_entity_poly.type
_entity_poly.pdbx_seq_one_letter_code
_entity_poly.pdbx_strand_id
1 'polypeptide(L)'
;MTARGCGKARGILGGFSFERRTNVPKSTRAEQGEPHNHHLQEFLNFLKHERGFADATIVNRERSLKPLLAWLVAQDVPLSTMSPVVITKYFTGIVAGQWKRTTVSFHVQSLRSFFRYASSRGWCAAGIAESIDAPRLYLFS
;
A
#
# COMPACT_ATOMS: atom_id res chain seq x y z
N MET A 1 -31.72 -5.95 -20.44
CA MET A 1 -31.07 -6.49 -19.22
C MET A 1 -29.73 -7.08 -19.62
N THR A 2 -28.65 -6.47 -19.08
CA THR A 2 -27.27 -6.98 -18.84
C THR A 2 -26.72 -8.13 -19.69
N ALA A 3 -25.54 -8.03 -20.30
CA ALA A 3 -24.29 -7.97 -19.54
C ALA A 3 -23.15 -7.25 -20.29
N ARG A 4 -22.41 -6.43 -19.54
CA ARG A 4 -21.16 -5.79 -19.96
C ARG A 4 -20.05 -6.84 -20.04
N GLY A 5 -19.36 -6.88 -21.18
CA GLY A 5 -18.17 -7.69 -21.40
C GLY A 5 -17.09 -7.39 -20.36
N CYS A 6 -16.62 -8.44 -19.69
CA CYS A 6 -15.55 -8.39 -18.71
C CYS A 6 -14.21 -8.31 -19.45
N GLY A 7 -13.66 -7.11 -19.55
CA GLY A 7 -12.32 -6.87 -20.07
C GLY A 7 -11.26 -7.44 -19.12
N LYS A 8 -10.62 -8.53 -19.54
CA LYS A 8 -9.55 -9.22 -18.81
C LYS A 8 -8.30 -8.33 -18.77
N ALA A 9 -8.09 -7.63 -17.66
CA ALA A 9 -6.90 -6.81 -17.45
C ALA A 9 -5.69 -7.72 -17.15
N ARG A 10 -4.66 -7.54 -17.98
CA ARG A 10 -3.32 -8.15 -17.93
C ARG A 10 -2.62 -7.90 -16.59
N GLY A 11 -1.76 -8.84 -16.20
CA GLY A 11 -0.78 -8.61 -15.14
C GLY A 11 0.24 -9.75 -15.04
N ILE A 12 1.25 -9.74 -15.90
CA ILE A 12 2.52 -10.41 -15.61
C ILE A 12 3.18 -9.59 -14.50
N LEU A 13 3.03 -10.03 -13.26
CA LEU A 13 3.82 -9.51 -12.14
C LEU A 13 4.87 -10.57 -11.83
N GLY A 14 6.04 -10.38 -12.44
CA GLY A 14 7.25 -11.11 -12.12
C GLY A 14 7.55 -11.02 -10.62
N GLY A 15 8.03 -12.13 -10.07
CA GLY A 15 8.30 -12.29 -8.65
C GLY A 15 9.25 -11.22 -8.12
N PHE A 16 8.75 -10.40 -7.20
CA PHE A 16 9.58 -9.50 -6.41
C PHE A 16 9.82 -10.13 -5.04
N SER A 17 10.89 -10.94 -4.93
CA SER A 17 11.46 -11.31 -3.64
C SER A 17 12.18 -10.09 -3.07
N PHE A 18 11.48 -9.35 -2.21
CA PHE A 18 12.15 -8.55 -1.19
C PHE A 18 12.33 -9.45 0.02
N GLU A 19 13.44 -10.17 0.02
CA GLU A 19 13.89 -11.02 1.12
C GLU A 19 14.48 -10.10 2.21
N ARG A 20 13.64 -9.66 3.15
CA ARG A 20 14.13 -9.51 4.53
C ARG A 20 13.62 -10.71 5.28
N ARG A 21 14.55 -11.61 5.62
CA ARG A 21 14.32 -12.76 6.48
C ARG A 21 13.79 -12.25 7.83
N THR A 22 12.49 -12.27 7.99
CA THR A 22 11.83 -12.37 9.28
C THR A 22 10.94 -13.59 9.21
N ASN A 23 11.45 -14.72 9.73
CA ASN A 23 10.58 -15.82 10.12
C ASN A 23 9.64 -15.26 11.18
N VAL A 24 8.42 -14.90 10.79
CA VAL A 24 7.34 -14.61 11.74
C VAL A 24 6.30 -15.71 11.53
N PRO A 25 6.14 -16.64 12.49
CA PRO A 25 5.14 -17.68 12.39
C PRO A 25 3.73 -17.08 12.46
N LYS A 26 2.81 -17.79 11.80
CA LYS A 26 1.37 -17.60 11.77
C LYS A 26 0.78 -17.23 13.15
N SER A 27 -0.14 -16.25 13.10
CA SER A 27 -1.32 -16.14 13.96
C SER A 27 -1.07 -15.91 15.46
N THR A 28 -1.02 -14.65 15.88
CA THR A 28 -1.47 -14.27 17.22
C THR A 28 -2.09 -12.86 17.22
N ARG A 29 -3.15 -12.76 18.03
CA ARG A 29 -3.98 -11.62 18.48
C ARG A 29 -3.26 -10.29 18.80
N ALA A 30 -1.94 -10.21 18.66
CA ALA A 30 -1.11 -9.05 18.96
C ALA A 30 -1.06 -8.01 17.82
N GLU A 31 -1.34 -8.38 16.56
CA GLU A 31 -1.37 -7.38 15.48
C GLU A 31 -2.57 -6.41 15.60
N GLN A 32 -3.59 -6.72 16.41
CA GLN A 32 -4.78 -5.87 16.57
C GLN A 32 -4.58 -4.62 17.45
N GLY A 33 -3.41 -4.46 18.08
CA GLY A 33 -3.05 -3.28 18.87
C GLY A 33 -2.33 -2.19 18.09
N GLU A 34 -1.93 -2.45 16.85
CA GLU A 34 -1.16 -1.50 16.04
C GLU A 34 -2.09 -0.44 15.41
N PRO A 35 -1.80 0.86 15.59
CA PRO A 35 -2.59 1.90 14.96
C PRO A 35 -2.64 1.68 13.44
N HIS A 36 -3.84 1.77 12.86
CA HIS A 36 -4.16 1.51 11.45
C HIS A 36 -4.20 0.04 10.99
N ASN A 37 -3.97 -0.97 11.84
CA ASN A 37 -4.13 -2.37 11.41
C ASN A 37 -5.57 -2.67 10.96
N HIS A 38 -6.57 -2.09 11.63
CA HIS A 38 -7.97 -2.22 11.19
C HIS A 38 -8.18 -1.71 9.74
N HIS A 39 -7.64 -0.54 9.40
CA HIS A 39 -7.73 0.01 8.03
C HIS A 39 -7.03 -0.88 7.00
N LEU A 40 -5.88 -1.46 7.37
CA LEU A 40 -5.16 -2.39 6.51
C LEU A 40 -5.99 -3.67 6.27
N GLN A 41 -6.52 -4.29 7.32
CA GLN A 41 -7.30 -5.52 7.19
C GLN A 41 -8.58 -5.32 6.39
N GLU A 42 -9.30 -4.21 6.60
CA GLU A 42 -10.46 -3.88 5.77
C GLU A 42 -10.08 -3.74 4.29
N PHE A 43 -8.97 -3.06 3.99
CA PHE A 43 -8.50 -2.93 2.62
C PHE A 43 -8.10 -4.27 2.00
N LEU A 44 -7.41 -5.14 2.75
CA LEU A 44 -7.03 -6.47 2.25
C LEU A 44 -8.26 -7.35 2.00
N ASN A 45 -9.27 -7.26 2.87
CA ASN A 45 -10.55 -7.94 2.67
C ASN A 45 -11.27 -7.43 1.41
N PHE A 46 -11.29 -6.11 1.19
CA PHE A 46 -11.81 -5.52 -0.05
C PHE A 46 -11.08 -6.07 -1.28
N LEU A 47 -9.75 -6.11 -1.26
CA LEU A 47 -8.98 -6.66 -2.38
C LEU A 47 -9.26 -8.15 -2.63
N LYS A 48 -9.46 -8.92 -1.57
CA LYS A 48 -9.72 -10.36 -1.67
C LYS A 48 -11.13 -10.65 -2.17
N HIS A 49 -12.13 -10.09 -1.50
CA HIS A 49 -13.54 -10.46 -1.70
C HIS A 49 -14.21 -9.67 -2.81
N GLU A 50 -13.89 -8.39 -2.97
CA GLU A 50 -14.54 -7.55 -3.98
C GLU A 50 -13.73 -7.45 -5.27
N ARG A 51 -12.39 -7.43 -5.18
CA ARG A 51 -11.51 -7.40 -6.36
C ARG A 51 -11.05 -8.78 -6.82
N GLY A 52 -11.28 -9.83 -6.04
CA GLY A 52 -10.96 -11.21 -6.40
C GLY A 52 -9.46 -11.48 -6.54
N PHE A 53 -8.60 -10.77 -5.80
CA PHE A 53 -7.16 -11.00 -5.86
C PHE A 53 -6.76 -12.32 -5.20
N ALA A 54 -5.77 -12.99 -5.79
CA ALA A 54 -5.18 -14.20 -5.22
C ALA A 54 -4.46 -13.91 -3.91
N ASP A 55 -4.43 -14.89 -2.99
CA ASP A 55 -3.82 -14.73 -1.66
C ASP A 55 -2.35 -14.28 -1.72
N ALA A 56 -1.57 -14.80 -2.67
CA ALA A 56 -0.19 -14.37 -2.87
C ALA A 56 -0.07 -12.87 -3.20
N THR A 57 -1.05 -12.31 -3.93
CA THR A 57 -1.10 -10.88 -4.23
C THR A 57 -1.51 -10.08 -2.98
N ILE A 58 -2.44 -10.59 -2.17
CA ILE A 58 -2.83 -9.97 -0.89
C ILE A 58 -1.63 -9.86 0.05
N VAL A 59 -0.85 -10.94 0.21
CA VAL A 59 0.37 -10.93 1.04
C VAL A 59 1.39 -9.90 0.52
N ASN A 60 1.57 -9.80 -0.80
CA ASN A 60 2.47 -8.80 -1.38
C ASN A 60 1.97 -7.36 -1.15
N ARG A 61 0.65 -7.12 -1.24
CA ARG A 61 0.02 -5.82 -0.95
C ARG A 61 0.23 -5.44 0.52
N GLU A 62 -0.04 -6.36 1.42
CA GLU A 62 0.15 -6.17 2.87
C GLU A 62 1.61 -5.81 3.18
N ARG A 63 2.56 -6.64 2.72
CA ARG A 63 3.99 -6.40 2.90
C ARG A 63 4.42 -5.04 2.36
N SER A 64 3.85 -4.64 1.23
CA SER A 64 4.13 -3.34 0.64
C SER A 64 3.59 -2.19 1.47
N LEU A 65 2.45 -2.32 2.15
CA LEU A 65 1.83 -1.22 2.91
C LEU A 65 2.37 -1.07 4.32
N LYS A 66 2.83 -2.17 4.95
CA LYS A 66 3.40 -2.16 6.32
C LYS A 66 4.43 -1.05 6.57
N PRO A 67 5.42 -0.79 5.68
CA PRO A 67 6.41 0.27 5.89
C PRO A 67 5.83 1.68 6.04
N LEU A 68 4.78 2.02 5.28
CA LEU A 68 4.13 3.34 5.42
C LEU A 68 3.39 3.43 6.75
N LEU A 69 2.60 2.41 7.09
CA LEU A 69 1.79 2.41 8.30
C LEU A 69 2.67 2.49 9.56
N ALA A 70 3.76 1.73 9.60
CA ALA A 70 4.73 1.81 10.69
C ALA A 70 5.38 3.21 10.78
N TRP A 71 5.66 3.84 9.63
CA TRP A 71 6.20 5.20 9.61
C TRP A 71 5.19 6.24 10.12
N LEU A 72 3.90 6.11 9.79
CA LEU A 72 2.85 6.99 10.31
C LEU A 72 2.74 6.91 11.84
N VAL A 73 2.78 5.70 12.40
CA VAL A 73 2.80 5.47 13.85
C VAL A 73 4.03 6.12 14.49
N ALA A 74 5.22 5.90 13.91
CA ALA A 74 6.46 6.46 14.42
C ALA A 74 6.55 7.99 14.33
N GLN A 75 5.72 8.62 13.49
CA GLN A 75 5.65 10.08 13.35
C GLN A 75 4.42 10.69 14.05
N ASP A 76 3.60 9.88 14.71
CA ASP A 76 2.32 10.27 15.29
C ASP A 76 1.40 11.00 14.29
N VAL A 77 1.43 10.57 13.02
CA VAL A 77 0.64 11.18 11.95
C VAL A 77 -0.61 10.34 11.71
N PRO A 78 -1.81 10.86 12.03
CA PRO A 78 -3.04 10.12 11.76
C PRO A 78 -3.35 10.09 10.26
N LEU A 79 -3.99 9.00 9.82
CA LEU A 79 -4.36 8.78 8.42
C LEU A 79 -5.24 9.91 7.84
N SER A 80 -6.03 10.58 8.68
CA SER A 80 -6.88 11.72 8.31
C SER A 80 -6.10 12.96 7.90
N THR A 81 -4.87 13.13 8.39
CA THR A 81 -4.00 14.30 8.11
C THR A 81 -3.04 14.02 6.93
N MET A 82 -3.25 12.93 6.20
CA MET A 82 -2.44 12.60 5.04
C MET A 82 -2.51 13.71 3.98
N SER A 83 -1.34 14.16 3.55
CA SER A 83 -1.16 15.19 2.53
C SER A 83 -0.02 14.81 1.57
N PRO A 84 0.07 15.43 0.38
CA PRO A 84 1.18 15.22 -0.54
C PRO A 84 2.55 15.51 0.09
N VAL A 85 2.61 16.45 1.04
CA VAL A 85 3.83 16.82 1.78
C VAL A 85 4.27 15.66 2.68
N VAL A 86 3.33 15.04 3.40
CA VAL A 86 3.60 13.88 4.26
C VAL A 86 4.09 12.68 3.42
N ILE A 87 3.46 12.43 2.28
CA ILE A 87 3.89 11.40 1.32
C ILE A 87 5.32 11.66 0.86
N THR A 88 5.63 12.89 0.46
CA THR A 88 6.97 13.28 0.02
C THR A 88 7.99 13.03 1.13
N LYS A 89 7.69 13.47 2.37
CA LYS A 89 8.54 13.23 3.55
C LYS A 89 8.80 11.74 3.80
N TYR A 90 7.78 10.90 3.65
CA TYR A 90 7.92 9.45 3.77
C TYR A 90 8.91 8.88 2.74
N PHE A 91 8.75 9.24 1.47
CA PHE A 91 9.63 8.75 0.41
C PHE A 91 11.05 9.31 0.50
N THR A 92 11.24 10.58 0.87
CA THR A 92 12.58 11.16 1.04
C THR A 92 13.32 10.58 2.25
N GLY A 93 12.60 10.07 3.26
CA GLY A 93 13.19 9.45 4.45
C GLY A 93 13.47 7.96 4.29
N ILE A 94 12.45 7.17 3.96
CA ILE A 94 12.53 5.69 3.95
C ILE A 94 13.11 5.14 2.65
N VAL A 95 12.84 5.79 1.52
CA VAL A 95 13.13 5.23 0.18
C VAL A 95 14.45 5.75 -0.39
N ALA A 96 15.01 6.83 0.15
CA ALA A 96 16.31 7.37 -0.26
C ALA A 96 17.42 6.30 -0.14
N GLY A 97 17.89 5.81 -1.30
CA GLY A 97 19.05 4.92 -1.42
C GLY A 97 18.84 3.44 -1.08
N GLN A 98 17.65 3.01 -0.62
CA GLN A 98 17.46 1.65 -0.10
C GLN A 98 16.73 0.69 -1.07
N TRP A 99 15.85 1.20 -1.92
CA TRP A 99 14.94 0.36 -2.73
C TRP A 99 15.21 0.44 -4.23
N LYS A 100 15.13 -0.70 -4.91
CA LYS A 100 15.16 -0.79 -6.36
C LYS A 100 13.95 -0.07 -6.96
N ARG A 101 14.12 0.53 -8.15
CA ARG A 101 13.05 1.27 -8.88
C ARG A 101 11.75 0.47 -9.01
N THR A 102 11.86 -0.83 -9.24
CA THR A 102 10.71 -1.72 -9.40
C THR A 102 9.95 -1.93 -8.08
N THR A 103 10.65 -2.05 -6.96
CA THR A 103 10.05 -2.11 -5.61
C THR A 103 9.32 -0.81 -5.31
N VAL A 104 9.92 0.34 -5.60
CA VAL A 104 9.29 1.66 -5.45
C VAL A 104 8.03 1.75 -6.31
N SER A 105 8.08 1.28 -7.55
CA SER A 105 6.95 1.32 -8.48
C SER A 105 5.77 0.48 -7.97
N PHE A 106 6.02 -0.75 -7.51
CA PHE A 106 5.00 -1.61 -6.92
C PHE A 106 4.44 -1.02 -5.61
N HIS A 107 5.31 -0.41 -4.81
CA HIS A 107 4.92 0.24 -3.57
C HIS A 107 3.99 1.42 -3.82
N VAL A 108 4.34 2.32 -4.74
CA VAL A 108 3.48 3.43 -5.16
C VAL A 108 2.14 2.93 -5.69
N GLN A 109 2.13 1.88 -6.52
CA GLN A 109 0.87 1.31 -7.02
C GLN A 109 -0.02 0.81 -5.87
N SER A 110 0.57 0.17 -4.86
CA SER A 110 -0.16 -0.31 -3.69
C SER A 110 -0.68 0.86 -2.84
N LEU A 111 0.12 1.91 -2.65
CA LEU A 111 -0.31 3.14 -1.96
C LEU A 111 -1.49 3.79 -2.68
N ARG A 112 -1.41 3.99 -4.00
CA ARG A 112 -2.50 4.58 -4.79
C ARG A 112 -3.79 3.79 -4.63
N SER A 113 -3.70 2.46 -4.68
CA SER A 113 -4.86 1.58 -4.49
C SER A 113 -5.44 1.71 -3.08
N PHE A 114 -4.58 1.76 -2.05
CA PHE A 114 -5.00 1.91 -0.67
C PHE A 114 -5.67 3.27 -0.42
N PHE A 115 -5.05 4.37 -0.84
CA PHE A 115 -5.60 5.71 -0.61
C PHE A 115 -6.91 5.96 -1.36
N ARG A 116 -7.11 5.37 -2.54
CA ARG A 116 -8.43 5.40 -3.22
C ARG A 116 -9.51 4.72 -2.40
N TYR A 117 -9.19 3.56 -1.82
CA TYR A 117 -10.12 2.86 -0.94
C TYR A 117 -10.36 3.67 0.34
N ALA A 118 -9.30 4.11 1.01
CA ALA A 118 -9.36 4.91 2.24
C ALA A 118 -10.18 6.20 2.06
N SER A 119 -10.00 6.93 0.97
CA SER A 119 -10.80 8.13 0.69
C SER A 119 -12.27 7.80 0.45
N SER A 120 -12.57 6.67 -0.21
CA SER A 120 -13.96 6.23 -0.43
C SER A 120 -14.67 5.84 0.88
N ARG A 121 -13.90 5.49 1.91
CA ARG A 121 -14.37 5.18 3.27
C ARG A 121 -14.34 6.40 4.20
N GLY A 122 -13.88 7.56 3.72
CA GLY A 122 -13.77 8.79 4.51
C GLY A 122 -12.61 8.83 5.50
N TRP A 123 -11.60 7.96 5.37
CA TRP A 123 -10.47 7.88 6.30
C TRP A 123 -9.36 8.89 6.02
N CYS A 124 -9.30 9.40 4.80
CA CYS A 124 -8.35 10.42 4.38
C CYS A 124 -9.00 11.36 3.35
N ALA A 125 -8.36 12.50 3.12
CA ALA A 125 -8.78 13.43 2.07
C ALA A 125 -8.84 12.74 0.68
N ALA A 126 -9.74 13.21 -0.17
CA ALA A 126 -9.79 12.82 -1.57
C ALA A 126 -8.58 13.39 -2.33
N GLY A 127 -8.21 12.77 -3.46
CA GLY A 127 -7.11 13.25 -4.30
C GLY A 127 -5.71 12.86 -3.82
N ILE A 128 -5.58 12.26 -2.64
CA ILE A 128 -4.29 11.81 -2.10
C ILE A 128 -3.64 10.77 -3.02
N ALA A 129 -4.41 9.79 -3.48
CA ALA A 129 -3.90 8.78 -4.40
C ALA A 129 -3.38 9.37 -5.72
N GLU A 130 -4.00 10.44 -6.20
CA GLU A 130 -3.62 11.13 -7.43
C GLU A 130 -2.33 11.90 -7.24
N SER A 131 -2.10 12.47 -6.05
CA SER A 131 -0.87 13.19 -5.70
C SER A 131 0.37 12.29 -5.55
N ILE A 132 0.18 10.97 -5.44
CA ILE A 132 1.29 10.01 -5.37
C ILE A 132 1.79 9.74 -6.79
N ASP A 133 2.71 10.57 -7.26
CA ASP A 133 3.39 10.37 -8.55
C ASP A 133 4.50 9.30 -8.45
N ALA A 134 4.45 8.32 -9.35
CA ALA A 134 5.56 7.37 -9.60
C ALA A 134 6.45 7.88 -10.74
N PRO A 135 7.66 7.34 -10.95
CA PRO A 135 8.86 7.33 -10.13
C PRO A 135 9.77 8.56 -10.39
N ARG A 136 9.33 9.57 -11.16
CA ARG A 136 10.21 10.66 -11.61
C ARG A 136 10.74 11.54 -10.47
N LEU A 137 10.03 11.62 -9.35
CA LEU A 137 10.44 12.40 -8.18
C LEU A 137 11.32 11.63 -7.19
N TYR A 138 11.43 10.30 -7.32
CA TYR A 138 12.22 9.44 -6.42
C TYR A 138 13.46 8.85 -7.08
N LEU A 139 13.78 9.32 -8.28
CA LEU A 139 15.07 9.11 -8.91
C LEU A 139 16.08 10.01 -8.21
N PHE A 140 16.64 9.50 -7.11
CA PHE A 140 17.92 10.01 -6.64
C PHE A 140 18.93 9.78 -7.77
N SER A 141 19.43 10.90 -8.29
CA SER A 141 20.60 10.99 -9.16
C SER A 141 21.84 10.42 -8.48
#